data_AF-A0A2A6E342-F1
#
_entry.id   AF-A0A2A6E342-F1
#
_cell.length_a   1.000
_cell.length_b   1.000
_cell.length_c   1.000
_cell.angle_alpha   90.00
_cell.angle_beta   90.00
_cell.angle_gamma   90.00
#
_symmetry.space_group_name_H-M   'P 1'
#
loop_
_entity.id
_entity.type
_entity.pdbx_description
1 polymer ?
#
loop_
_entity_poly.entity_id
_entity_poly.type
_entity_poly.pdbx_seq_one_letter_code
_entity_poly.pdbx_strand_id
1 'polypeptide(L)'
;MKTRLVRTGLVLFVFATATSCTAAGGASQGAMGYKDAKSMVLDILKSEDGQKAILEATAKQAEQDPTLKLLSTGQGEQIRIAVKEILTGQDAEKLLHRTMTDPHFAGPFAKALQADLKTMHKELMKDPEYQQAFADLLKTPELETHLIALMRTPAFRQQVAAVVQDSMRSPLFQAAMLELVKQAIEEGAVPRPEMQASGKAKEQKDKKKKEEGGEGEGQQQEEES
;
A
#
# COMPACT_ATOMS: atom_id res chain seq x y z
N MET A 1 -9.72 -37.83 41.34
CA MET A 1 -8.59 -38.81 41.40
C MET A 1 -8.97 -40.20 40.89
N LYS A 2 -10.17 -40.73 41.17
CA LYS A 2 -10.62 -42.07 40.74
C LYS A 2 -10.67 -42.28 39.21
N THR A 3 -10.96 -41.24 38.41
CA THR A 3 -11.05 -41.33 36.94
C THR A 3 -9.71 -41.35 36.22
N ARG A 4 -8.63 -40.87 36.86
CA ARG A 4 -7.27 -40.94 36.30
C ARG A 4 -6.67 -42.34 36.46
N LEU A 5 -6.97 -43.01 37.57
CA LEU A 5 -6.51 -44.38 37.85
C LEU A 5 -7.15 -45.42 36.90
N VAL A 6 -8.43 -45.23 36.56
CA VAL A 6 -9.15 -46.07 35.58
C VAL A 6 -8.61 -45.89 34.15
N ARG A 7 -8.22 -44.67 33.78
CA ARG A 7 -7.60 -44.38 32.47
C ARG A 7 -6.21 -44.99 32.32
N THR A 8 -5.39 -44.99 33.38
CA THR A 8 -4.09 -45.70 33.36
C THR A 8 -4.25 -47.22 33.38
N GLY A 9 -5.30 -47.77 34.01
CA GLY A 9 -5.59 -49.21 33.98
C GLY A 9 -5.98 -49.72 32.59
N LEU A 10 -6.75 -48.94 31.83
CA LEU A 10 -7.17 -49.30 30.47
C LEU A 10 -5.99 -49.36 29.48
N VAL A 11 -5.02 -48.45 29.62
CA VAL A 11 -3.82 -48.42 28.75
C VAL A 11 -2.89 -49.60 29.02
N LEU A 12 -2.81 -50.05 30.28
CA LEU A 12 -1.99 -51.21 30.67
C LEU A 12 -2.61 -52.55 30.23
N PHE A 13 -3.94 -52.64 30.14
CA PHE A 13 -4.64 -53.83 29.65
C PHE A 13 -4.52 -54.02 28.13
N VAL A 14 -4.51 -52.93 27.35
CA VAL A 14 -4.32 -52.97 25.88
C VAL A 14 -2.89 -53.39 25.50
N PHE A 15 -1.90 -53.04 26.32
CA PHE A 15 -0.51 -53.44 26.07
C PHE A 15 -0.27 -54.93 26.39
N ALA A 16 -1.03 -55.52 27.30
CA ALA A 16 -0.90 -56.93 27.70
C ALA A 16 -1.45 -57.92 26.65
N THR A 17 -2.42 -57.52 25.82
CA THR A 17 -2.98 -58.39 24.77
C THR A 17 -2.20 -58.36 23.45
N ALA A 18 -1.25 -57.45 23.29
CA ALA A 18 -0.41 -57.35 22.08
C ALA A 18 0.78 -58.33 22.08
N THR A 19 1.08 -58.99 23.20
CA THR A 19 2.21 -59.94 23.33
C THR A 19 1.78 -61.42 23.32
N SER A 20 0.47 -61.71 23.31
CA SER A 20 -0.04 -63.07 23.17
C SER A 20 -0.34 -63.42 21.71
N CYS A 21 0.70 -63.46 20.87
CA CYS A 21 0.65 -64.16 19.59
C CYS A 21 2.05 -64.69 19.21
N THR A 22 2.67 -65.45 20.11
CA THR A 22 3.87 -66.25 19.78
C THR A 22 3.88 -67.55 20.59
N ALA A 23 3.06 -68.53 20.20
CA ALA A 23 3.44 -69.95 20.26
C ALA A 23 2.36 -70.84 19.62
N ALA A 24 2.85 -71.68 18.70
CA ALA A 24 2.32 -72.97 18.27
C ALA A 24 1.12 -73.00 17.30
N GLY A 25 1.47 -73.31 16.05
CA GLY A 25 0.70 -74.25 15.23
C GLY A 25 0.20 -73.70 13.92
N GLY A 26 0.82 -74.12 12.81
CA GLY A 26 0.16 -74.02 11.50
C GLY A 26 1.10 -73.84 10.32
N ALA A 27 1.64 -74.95 9.85
CA ALA A 27 1.90 -75.27 8.45
C ALA A 27 2.64 -74.22 7.58
N SER A 28 3.87 -74.61 7.26
CA SER A 28 4.55 -74.33 6.00
C SER A 28 3.61 -74.32 4.77
N GLN A 29 3.20 -73.14 4.32
CA GLN A 29 2.76 -72.94 2.93
C GLN A 29 2.77 -71.44 2.59
N GLY A 30 3.92 -70.94 2.14
CA GLY A 30 4.07 -69.51 1.85
C GLY A 30 5.34 -69.15 1.09
N ALA A 31 5.85 -70.07 0.29
CA ALA A 31 6.87 -69.77 -0.72
C ALA A 31 6.31 -70.00 -2.13
N MET A 32 5.00 -69.84 -2.31
CA MET A 32 4.46 -69.47 -3.62
C MET A 32 4.79 -67.98 -3.78
N GLY A 33 5.66 -67.70 -4.75
CA GLY A 33 6.65 -66.65 -4.64
C GLY A 33 6.06 -65.28 -4.38
N TYR A 34 6.75 -64.47 -3.56
CA TYR A 34 6.52 -63.02 -3.48
C TYR A 34 6.47 -62.38 -4.88
N LYS A 35 7.17 -62.99 -5.85
CA LYS A 35 7.15 -62.64 -7.27
C LYS A 35 5.82 -62.98 -7.97
N ASP A 36 5.24 -64.15 -7.69
CA ASP A 36 3.94 -64.59 -8.22
C ASP A 36 2.76 -63.88 -7.53
N ALA A 37 2.85 -63.68 -6.21
CA ALA A 37 1.89 -62.86 -5.49
C ALA A 37 1.95 -61.40 -5.94
N LYS A 38 3.15 -60.87 -6.20
CA LYS A 38 3.32 -59.52 -6.75
C LYS A 38 2.81 -59.41 -8.18
N SER A 39 3.06 -60.38 -9.06
CA SER A 39 2.49 -60.36 -10.41
C SER A 39 0.98 -60.49 -10.39
N MET A 40 0.42 -61.33 -9.51
CA MET A 40 -1.02 -61.45 -9.33
C MET A 40 -1.65 -60.14 -8.83
N VAL A 41 -1.02 -59.46 -7.87
CA VAL A 41 -1.48 -58.14 -7.41
C VAL A 41 -1.30 -57.07 -8.50
N LEU A 42 -0.21 -57.13 -9.28
CA LEU A 42 0.01 -56.22 -10.40
C LEU A 42 -1.03 -56.42 -11.51
N ASP A 43 -1.42 -57.67 -11.75
CA ASP A 43 -2.43 -58.05 -12.73
C ASP A 43 -3.84 -57.69 -12.23
N ILE A 44 -4.12 -57.80 -10.92
CA ILE A 44 -5.36 -57.28 -10.32
C ILE A 44 -5.43 -55.74 -10.44
N LEU A 45 -4.32 -55.04 -10.17
CA LEU A 45 -4.26 -53.56 -10.31
C LEU A 45 -4.37 -53.11 -11.76
N LYS A 46 -3.88 -53.92 -12.72
CA LYS A 46 -4.01 -53.64 -14.16
C LYS A 46 -5.34 -54.10 -14.74
N SER A 47 -5.99 -55.08 -14.13
CA SER A 47 -7.30 -55.59 -14.55
C SER A 47 -8.37 -54.50 -14.46
N GLU A 48 -9.36 -54.57 -15.36
CA GLU A 48 -10.46 -53.61 -15.42
C GLU A 48 -11.24 -53.54 -14.11
N ASP A 49 -11.33 -54.64 -13.37
CA ASP A 49 -12.01 -54.69 -12.07
C ASP A 49 -11.23 -53.97 -10.97
N GLY A 50 -9.89 -54.01 -10.99
CA GLY A 50 -9.06 -53.26 -10.06
C GLY A 50 -9.09 -51.76 -10.34
N GLN A 51 -9.07 -51.38 -11.62
CA GLN A 51 -9.25 -49.97 -12.01
C GLN A 51 -10.64 -49.46 -11.66
N LYS A 52 -11.70 -50.25 -11.88
CA LYS A 52 -13.08 -49.91 -11.47
C LYS A 52 -13.20 -49.79 -9.95
N ALA A 53 -12.60 -50.70 -9.18
CA ALA A 53 -12.63 -50.63 -7.71
C ALA A 53 -11.89 -49.40 -7.17
N ILE A 54 -10.76 -49.00 -7.76
CA ILE A 54 -10.04 -47.77 -7.41
C ILE A 54 -10.88 -46.54 -7.78
N LEU A 55 -11.50 -46.53 -8.97
CA LEU A 55 -12.37 -45.43 -9.40
C LEU A 55 -13.62 -45.32 -8.53
N GLU A 56 -14.19 -46.43 -8.06
CA GLU A 56 -15.36 -46.44 -7.19
C GLU A 56 -15.02 -46.03 -5.75
N ALA A 57 -13.87 -46.48 -5.22
CA ALA A 57 -13.35 -46.04 -3.93
C ALA A 57 -13.00 -44.55 -3.95
N THR A 58 -12.33 -44.09 -5.02
CA THR A 58 -12.01 -42.67 -5.22
C THR A 58 -13.27 -41.85 -5.50
N ALA A 59 -14.28 -42.40 -6.17
CA ALA A 59 -15.59 -41.75 -6.36
C ALA A 59 -16.33 -41.55 -5.03
N LYS A 60 -16.29 -42.54 -4.14
CA LYS A 60 -16.86 -42.43 -2.78
C LYS A 60 -16.12 -41.40 -1.92
N GLN A 61 -14.82 -41.21 -2.16
CA GLN A 61 -14.00 -40.19 -1.48
C GLN A 61 -14.13 -38.79 -2.14
N ALA A 62 -14.52 -38.74 -3.42
CA ALA A 62 -14.70 -37.54 -4.22
C ALA A 62 -16.07 -36.85 -4.08
N GLU A 63 -17.02 -37.45 -3.36
CA GLU A 63 -18.27 -36.78 -2.98
C GLU A 63 -18.03 -35.50 -2.14
N GLN A 64 -16.83 -35.35 -1.55
CA GLN A 64 -16.44 -34.15 -0.79
C GLN A 64 -15.75 -33.07 -1.64
N ASP A 65 -15.12 -33.42 -2.76
CA ASP A 65 -14.48 -32.44 -3.65
C ASP A 65 -14.20 -33.06 -5.05
N PRO A 66 -14.97 -32.71 -6.09
CA PRO A 66 -14.83 -33.28 -7.44
C PRO A 66 -13.46 -32.99 -8.08
N THR A 67 -12.77 -31.96 -7.60
CA THR A 67 -11.44 -31.55 -8.05
C THR A 67 -10.35 -32.55 -7.65
N LEU A 68 -10.50 -33.19 -6.48
CA LEU A 68 -9.57 -34.20 -5.98
C LEU A 68 -9.69 -35.53 -6.75
N LYS A 69 -10.84 -35.82 -7.36
CA LYS A 69 -11.07 -37.03 -8.18
C LYS A 69 -10.22 -37.06 -9.44
N LEU A 70 -10.15 -35.94 -10.17
CA LEU A 70 -9.31 -35.84 -11.37
C LEU A 70 -7.83 -35.85 -10.99
N LEU A 71 -7.45 -35.14 -9.93
CA LEU A 71 -6.07 -34.95 -9.52
C LEU A 71 -5.41 -36.17 -8.86
N SER A 72 -6.17 -37.22 -8.53
CA SER A 72 -5.67 -38.45 -7.88
C SER A 72 -5.56 -39.65 -8.83
N THR A 73 -6.02 -39.50 -10.08
CA THR A 73 -5.70 -40.44 -11.16
C THR A 73 -4.24 -40.25 -11.60
N GLY A 74 -3.61 -41.23 -12.24
CA GLY A 74 -2.23 -41.08 -12.76
C GLY A 74 -2.06 -39.84 -13.64
N GLN A 75 -3.11 -39.44 -14.38
CA GLN A 75 -3.15 -38.20 -15.17
C GLN A 75 -3.19 -36.94 -14.31
N GLY A 76 -3.81 -36.99 -13.13
CA GLY A 76 -3.82 -35.91 -12.16
C GLY A 76 -2.45 -35.58 -11.59
N GLU A 77 -1.60 -36.58 -11.38
CA GLU A 77 -0.22 -36.39 -10.94
C GLU A 77 0.63 -35.72 -12.03
N GLN A 78 0.46 -36.12 -13.29
CA GLN A 78 1.08 -35.44 -14.43
C GLN A 78 0.62 -33.99 -14.59
N ILE A 79 -0.68 -33.70 -14.37
CA ILE A 79 -1.20 -32.33 -14.37
C ILE A 79 -0.59 -31.50 -13.24
N ARG A 80 -0.43 -32.05 -12.04
CA ARG A 80 0.24 -31.35 -10.92
C ARG A 80 1.69 -31.02 -11.23
N ILE A 81 2.43 -31.96 -11.82
CA ILE A 81 3.84 -31.74 -12.22
C ILE A 81 3.91 -30.66 -13.32
N ALA A 82 3.05 -30.73 -14.33
CA ALA A 82 3.01 -29.72 -15.39
C ALA A 82 2.65 -28.32 -14.86
N VAL A 83 1.65 -28.21 -13.98
CA VAL A 83 1.31 -26.93 -13.33
C VAL A 83 2.47 -26.42 -12.48
N LYS A 84 3.14 -27.31 -11.73
CA LYS A 84 4.33 -26.94 -10.95
C LYS A 84 5.45 -26.43 -11.87
N GLU A 85 5.76 -27.12 -12.95
CA GLU A 85 6.78 -26.71 -13.92
C GLU A 85 6.44 -25.39 -14.60
N ILE A 86 5.17 -25.15 -14.94
CA ILE A 86 4.72 -23.88 -15.53
C ILE A 86 4.84 -22.73 -14.50
N LEU A 87 4.52 -22.98 -13.23
CA LEU A 87 4.59 -21.97 -12.16
C LEU A 87 6.02 -21.72 -11.63
N THR A 88 6.92 -22.70 -11.73
CA THR A 88 8.33 -22.56 -11.32
C THR A 88 9.29 -22.36 -12.49
N GLY A 89 8.79 -22.42 -13.73
CA GLY A 89 9.58 -22.27 -14.94
C GLY A 89 9.93 -20.81 -15.23
N GLN A 90 10.88 -20.61 -16.15
CA GLN A 90 11.32 -19.25 -16.54
C GLN A 90 10.23 -18.43 -17.25
N ASP A 91 9.21 -19.09 -17.81
CA ASP A 91 8.07 -18.41 -18.43
C ASP A 91 6.93 -18.08 -17.45
N ALA A 92 7.04 -18.50 -16.18
CA ALA A 92 6.05 -18.21 -15.13
C ALA A 92 5.87 -16.69 -14.94
N GLU A 93 6.96 -15.92 -15.00
CA GLU A 93 6.93 -14.47 -14.84
C GLU A 93 6.12 -13.80 -15.97
N LYS A 94 6.30 -14.24 -17.23
CA LYS A 94 5.57 -13.70 -18.38
C LYS A 94 4.09 -14.04 -18.32
N LEU A 95 3.77 -15.29 -17.94
CA LEU A 95 2.40 -15.74 -17.75
C LEU A 95 1.75 -14.92 -16.63
N LEU A 96 2.41 -14.84 -15.47
CA LEU A 96 1.91 -14.10 -14.31
C LEU A 96 1.71 -12.62 -14.63
N HIS A 97 2.64 -11.97 -15.32
CA HIS A 97 2.50 -10.59 -15.76
C HIS A 97 1.28 -10.42 -16.67
N ARG A 98 1.12 -11.29 -17.68
CA ARG A 98 -0.03 -11.24 -18.59
C ARG A 98 -1.36 -11.44 -17.86
N THR A 99 -1.41 -12.38 -16.92
CA THR A 99 -2.61 -12.67 -16.13
C THR A 99 -2.91 -11.57 -15.10
N MET A 100 -1.90 -10.97 -14.48
CA MET A 100 -2.05 -9.84 -13.55
C MET A 100 -2.50 -8.55 -14.24
N THR A 101 -2.15 -8.36 -15.51
CA THR A 101 -2.62 -7.21 -16.31
C THR A 101 -4.01 -7.39 -16.89
N ASP A 102 -4.57 -8.60 -16.87
CA ASP A 102 -5.93 -8.85 -17.38
C ASP A 102 -6.97 -8.37 -16.36
N PRO A 103 -7.84 -7.39 -16.69
CA PRO A 103 -8.86 -6.88 -15.78
C PRO A 103 -9.86 -7.94 -15.29
N HIS A 104 -10.09 -9.01 -16.08
CA HIS A 104 -10.98 -10.10 -15.66
C HIS A 104 -10.40 -10.93 -14.51
N PHE A 105 -9.07 -11.03 -14.43
CA PHE A 105 -8.37 -11.69 -13.33
C PHE A 105 -8.00 -10.70 -12.21
N ALA A 106 -7.46 -9.54 -12.57
CA ALA A 106 -6.96 -8.54 -11.65
C ALA A 106 -8.05 -8.01 -10.70
N GLY A 107 -9.28 -7.83 -11.18
CA GLY A 107 -10.39 -7.32 -10.35
C GLY A 107 -10.73 -8.26 -9.18
N PRO A 108 -11.13 -9.52 -9.44
CA PRO A 108 -11.38 -10.51 -8.40
C PRO A 108 -10.15 -10.78 -7.51
N PHE A 109 -8.96 -10.83 -8.11
CA PHE A 109 -7.71 -11.03 -7.38
C PHE A 109 -7.42 -9.89 -6.39
N ALA A 110 -7.56 -8.63 -6.83
CA ALA A 110 -7.41 -7.47 -5.97
C ALA A 110 -8.45 -7.45 -4.84
N LYS A 111 -9.71 -7.85 -5.13
CA LYS A 111 -10.75 -7.98 -4.10
C LYS A 111 -10.41 -9.04 -3.05
N ALA A 112 -9.89 -10.18 -3.47
CA ALA A 112 -9.49 -11.25 -2.55
C ALA A 112 -8.34 -10.81 -1.63
N LEU A 113 -7.37 -10.06 -2.16
CA LEU A 113 -6.24 -9.55 -1.39
C LEU A 113 -6.52 -8.26 -0.61
N GLN A 114 -7.65 -7.58 -0.86
CA GLN A 114 -7.90 -6.24 -0.34
C GLN A 114 -7.81 -6.15 1.20
N ALA A 115 -8.32 -7.18 1.90
CA ALA A 115 -8.31 -7.22 3.36
C ALA A 115 -6.88 -7.33 3.91
N ASP A 116 -6.07 -8.21 3.32
CA ASP A 116 -4.69 -8.46 3.72
C ASP A 116 -3.79 -7.28 3.34
N LEU A 117 -3.95 -6.74 2.12
CA LEU A 117 -3.28 -5.52 1.67
C LEU A 117 -3.54 -4.34 2.60
N LYS A 118 -4.80 -4.16 3.05
CA LYS A 118 -5.16 -3.10 4.00
C LYS A 118 -4.51 -3.32 5.37
N THR A 119 -4.39 -4.56 5.80
CA THR A 119 -3.75 -4.90 7.08
C THR A 119 -2.26 -4.66 7.00
N MET A 120 -1.60 -5.19 5.97
CA MET A 120 -0.18 -4.99 5.70
C MET A 120 0.15 -3.50 5.58
N HIS A 121 -0.62 -2.72 4.82
CA HIS A 121 -0.36 -1.29 4.67
C HIS A 121 -0.48 -0.51 5.99
N LYS A 122 -1.44 -0.89 6.86
CA LYS A 122 -1.56 -0.31 8.20
C LYS A 122 -0.40 -0.68 9.13
N GLU A 123 0.12 -1.89 9.00
CA GLU A 123 1.29 -2.34 9.74
C GLU A 123 2.54 -1.64 9.26
N LEU A 124 2.71 -1.51 7.94
CA LEU A 124 3.80 -0.79 7.32
C LEU A 124 3.84 0.68 7.76
N MET A 125 2.69 1.35 7.92
CA MET A 125 2.65 2.71 8.48
C MET A 125 3.18 2.83 9.91
N LYS A 126 3.26 1.74 10.67
CA LYS A 126 3.83 1.72 12.03
C LYS A 126 5.32 1.37 12.03
N ASP A 127 5.84 0.89 10.90
CA ASP A 127 7.24 0.52 10.75
C ASP A 127 8.11 1.78 10.66
N PRO A 128 9.19 1.88 11.48
CA PRO A 128 10.11 3.01 11.40
C PRO A 128 10.76 3.20 10.03
N GLU A 129 11.07 2.13 9.28
CA GLU A 129 11.71 2.25 7.96
C GLU A 129 10.74 2.86 6.94
N TYR A 130 9.49 2.42 6.95
CA TYR A 130 8.46 2.99 6.08
C TYR A 130 8.12 4.42 6.48
N GLN A 131 8.11 4.75 7.77
CA GLN A 131 7.92 6.11 8.24
C GLN A 131 9.04 7.04 7.78
N GLN A 132 10.30 6.58 7.77
CA GLN A 132 11.42 7.35 7.22
C GLN A 132 11.24 7.58 5.72
N ALA A 133 10.98 6.52 4.95
CA ALA A 133 10.74 6.65 3.51
C ALA A 133 9.56 7.59 3.20
N PHE A 134 8.49 7.52 4.01
CA PHE A 134 7.35 8.42 3.89
C PHE A 134 7.70 9.86 4.29
N ALA A 135 8.50 10.07 5.34
CA ALA A 135 8.95 11.39 5.74
C ALA A 135 9.86 12.02 4.68
N ASP A 136 10.67 11.22 3.98
CA ASP A 136 11.49 11.70 2.88
C ASP A 136 10.66 12.01 1.63
N LEU A 137 9.60 11.24 1.38
CA LEU A 137 8.60 11.58 0.36
C LEU A 137 7.95 12.95 0.64
N LEU A 138 7.64 13.27 1.90
CA LEU A 138 7.08 14.57 2.29
C LEU A 138 8.03 15.75 2.05
N LYS A 139 9.34 15.52 1.97
CA LYS A 139 10.34 16.56 1.70
C LYS A 139 10.61 16.76 0.21
N THR A 140 9.88 16.08 -0.67
CA THR A 140 10.03 16.29 -2.11
C THR A 140 9.59 17.71 -2.50
N PRO A 141 10.27 18.34 -3.48
CA PRO A 141 10.00 19.75 -3.85
C PRO A 141 8.58 19.97 -4.39
N GLU A 142 7.96 18.93 -4.94
CA GLU A 142 6.57 18.93 -5.41
C GLU A 142 5.60 19.11 -4.24
N LEU A 143 5.78 18.32 -3.18
CA LEU A 143 4.98 18.41 -1.95
C LEU A 143 5.25 19.71 -1.19
N GLU A 144 6.49 20.18 -1.16
CA GLU A 144 6.83 21.49 -0.59
C GLU A 144 6.08 22.62 -1.29
N THR A 145 6.04 22.61 -2.63
CA THR A 145 5.30 23.60 -3.42
C THR A 145 3.81 23.59 -3.09
N HIS A 146 3.22 22.39 -2.97
CA HIS A 146 1.83 22.25 -2.54
C HIS A 146 1.59 22.73 -1.10
N LEU A 147 2.54 22.48 -0.19
CA LEU A 147 2.45 22.95 1.20
C LEU A 147 2.54 24.48 1.29
N ILE A 148 3.43 25.11 0.51
CA ILE A 148 3.53 26.57 0.41
C ILE A 148 2.26 27.16 -0.19
N ALA A 149 1.68 26.51 -1.21
CA ALA A 149 0.40 26.92 -1.76
C ALA A 149 -0.72 26.87 -0.71
N LEU A 150 -0.74 25.83 0.14
CA LEU A 150 -1.67 25.72 1.26
C LEU A 150 -1.48 26.84 2.28
N MET A 151 -0.24 27.19 2.63
CA MET A 151 0.05 28.33 3.52
C MET A 151 -0.40 29.68 2.94
N ARG A 152 -0.48 29.80 1.61
CA ARG A 152 -0.95 31.03 0.96
C ARG A 152 -2.47 31.16 0.94
N THR A 153 -3.21 30.11 1.31
CA THR A 153 -4.68 30.14 1.31
C THR A 153 -5.24 31.17 2.31
N PRO A 154 -6.42 31.76 2.04
CA PRO A 154 -7.03 32.73 2.95
C PRO A 154 -7.24 32.21 4.37
N ALA A 155 -7.59 30.92 4.52
CA ALA A 155 -7.80 30.30 5.83
C ALA A 155 -6.51 30.28 6.68
N PHE A 156 -5.39 29.89 6.07
CA PHE A 156 -4.10 29.92 6.75
C PHE A 156 -3.65 31.36 7.04
N ARG A 157 -3.84 32.28 6.09
CA ARG A 157 -3.53 33.72 6.30
C ARG A 157 -4.32 34.33 7.45
N GLN A 158 -5.59 33.96 7.64
CA GLN A 158 -6.38 34.41 8.79
C GLN A 158 -5.80 33.92 10.11
N GLN A 159 -5.38 32.65 10.19
CA GLN A 159 -4.70 32.12 11.37
C GLN A 159 -3.38 32.84 11.63
N VAL A 160 -2.57 33.04 10.59
CA VAL A 160 -1.31 33.81 10.71
C VAL A 160 -1.58 35.24 11.16
N ALA A 161 -2.60 35.92 10.61
CA ALA A 161 -2.97 37.26 11.01
C ALA A 161 -3.39 37.32 12.49
N ALA A 162 -4.14 36.33 12.99
CA ALA A 162 -4.49 36.23 14.39
C ALA A 162 -3.25 36.04 15.28
N VAL A 163 -2.34 35.13 14.91
CA VAL A 163 -1.08 34.91 15.63
C VAL A 163 -0.21 36.18 15.65
N VAL A 164 -0.15 36.91 14.54
CA VAL A 164 0.57 38.19 14.44
C VAL A 164 -0.07 39.26 15.32
N GLN A 165 -1.40 39.35 15.33
CA GLN A 165 -2.13 40.27 16.22
C GLN A 165 -1.89 39.95 17.70
N ASP A 166 -1.89 38.68 18.08
CA ASP A 166 -1.61 38.25 19.45
C ASP A 166 -0.14 38.48 19.82
N SER A 167 0.78 38.28 18.87
CA SER A 167 2.20 38.58 19.06
C SER A 167 2.45 40.08 19.30
N MET A 168 1.73 40.96 18.60
CA MET A 168 1.80 42.41 18.84
C MET A 168 1.25 42.84 20.21
N ARG A 169 0.39 42.01 20.82
CA ARG A 169 -0.09 42.23 22.20
C ARG A 169 0.90 41.76 23.26
N SER A 170 1.95 41.03 22.87
CA SER A 170 3.00 40.59 23.79
C SER A 170 3.74 41.80 24.37
N PRO A 171 3.87 41.91 25.70
CA PRO A 171 4.65 42.98 26.34
C PRO A 171 6.10 43.06 25.83
N LEU A 172 6.70 41.92 25.47
CA LEU A 172 8.05 41.88 24.89
C LEU A 172 8.09 42.53 23.51
N PHE A 173 7.08 42.27 22.68
CA PHE A 173 6.99 42.87 21.35
C PHE A 173 6.73 44.38 21.46
N GLN A 174 5.84 44.79 22.37
CA GLN A 174 5.56 46.21 22.62
C GLN A 174 6.79 46.96 23.14
N ALA A 175 7.55 46.36 24.05
CA ALA A 175 8.80 46.95 24.54
C ALA A 175 9.83 47.12 23.41
N ALA A 176 10.04 46.09 22.60
CA ALA A 176 10.93 46.15 21.44
C ALA A 176 10.49 47.20 20.41
N MET A 177 9.17 47.32 20.17
CA MET A 177 8.62 48.31 19.26
C MET A 177 8.82 49.74 19.78
N LEU A 178 8.67 49.96 21.10
CA LEU A 178 8.95 51.26 21.73
C LEU A 178 10.44 51.61 21.69
N GLU A 179 11.33 50.63 21.85
CA GLU A 179 12.78 50.82 21.73
C GLU A 179 13.17 51.20 20.29
N LEU A 180 12.62 50.50 19.30
CA LEU A 180 12.84 50.82 17.89
C LEU A 180 12.35 52.23 17.52
N VAL A 181 11.18 52.64 18.03
CA VAL A 181 10.66 53.99 17.81
C VAL A 181 11.57 55.05 18.44
N LYS A 182 12.10 54.81 19.65
CA LYS A 182 13.06 55.72 20.29
C LYS A 182 14.33 55.84 19.45
N GLN A 183 14.88 54.72 19.00
CA GLN A 183 16.08 54.70 18.17
C GLN A 183 15.86 55.43 16.83
N ALA A 184 14.73 55.22 16.16
CA ALA A 184 14.40 55.92 14.92
C ALA A 184 14.24 57.45 15.10
N ILE A 185 13.78 57.90 16.27
CA ILE A 185 13.71 59.32 16.62
C ILE A 185 15.11 59.89 16.89
N GLU A 186 15.96 59.14 17.58
CA GLU A 186 17.36 59.51 17.85
C GLU A 186 18.21 59.57 16.58
N GLU A 187 17.96 58.67 15.62
CA GLU A 187 18.59 58.63 14.29
C GLU A 187 17.97 59.63 13.30
N GLY A 188 16.95 60.40 13.71
CA GLY A 188 16.38 61.50 12.92
C GLY A 188 15.46 61.08 11.78
N ALA A 189 14.94 59.85 11.78
CA ALA A 189 14.13 59.28 10.69
C ALA A 189 12.63 59.69 10.73
N VAL A 190 12.27 60.76 11.45
CA VAL A 190 10.90 61.28 11.47
C VAL A 190 10.83 62.56 10.63
N PRO A 191 10.19 62.58 9.44
CA PRO A 191 9.88 63.82 8.75
C PRO A 191 8.93 64.63 9.64
N ARG A 192 9.38 65.82 10.07
CA ARG A 192 8.54 66.80 10.75
C ARG A 192 7.45 67.25 9.77
N PRO A 193 6.16 67.25 10.15
CA PRO A 193 5.14 67.83 9.29
C PRO A 193 5.44 69.31 9.14
N GLU A 194 5.74 69.74 7.91
CA GLU A 194 5.92 71.15 7.57
C GLU A 194 4.63 71.90 7.90
N MET A 195 4.66 72.68 8.98
CA MET A 195 3.67 73.72 9.22
C MET A 195 3.81 74.78 8.13
N GLN A 196 2.71 74.99 7.40
CA GLN A 196 2.47 76.21 6.63
C GLN A 196 2.73 77.44 7.51
N ALA A 197 3.71 78.26 7.12
CA ALA A 197 3.61 79.73 7.03
C ALA A 197 5.00 80.37 6.94
N SER A 198 5.41 80.79 5.74
CA SER A 198 5.94 82.13 5.46
C SER A 198 6.65 82.18 4.11
N GLY A 199 6.40 83.26 3.36
CA GLY A 199 7.41 83.81 2.47
C GLY A 199 7.03 83.96 1.00
N LYS A 200 6.11 84.88 0.70
CA LYS A 200 6.16 85.64 -0.57
C LYS A 200 7.58 86.20 -0.76
N ALA A 201 8.23 85.90 -1.89
CA ALA A 201 8.96 86.87 -2.72
C ALA A 201 9.68 86.18 -3.90
N LYS A 202 9.38 86.68 -5.11
CA LYS A 202 10.10 86.55 -6.40
C LYS A 202 10.05 85.14 -7.04
N GLU A 203 9.79 84.98 -8.33
CA GLU A 203 10.07 85.90 -9.43
C GLU A 203 9.17 85.63 -10.64
N GLN A 204 8.70 86.73 -11.23
CA GLN A 204 7.88 86.81 -12.42
C GLN A 204 8.79 87.12 -13.61
N LYS A 205 9.02 86.13 -14.48
CA LYS A 205 9.48 86.21 -15.87
C LYS A 205 9.43 84.77 -16.36
N ASP A 206 8.62 84.35 -17.32
CA ASP A 206 8.56 84.89 -18.66
C ASP A 206 7.26 84.39 -19.31
N LYS A 207 6.48 85.32 -19.89
CA LYS A 207 5.27 85.00 -20.63
C LYS A 207 5.21 85.92 -21.84
N LYS A 208 5.78 85.51 -22.99
CA LYS A 208 5.15 85.74 -24.30
C LYS A 208 5.87 85.07 -25.49
N LYS A 209 5.01 84.71 -26.46
CA LYS A 209 5.23 84.14 -27.81
C LYS A 209 5.47 82.63 -27.80
N LYS A 210 4.55 81.80 -28.28
CA LYS A 210 3.95 81.88 -29.62
C LYS A 210 2.63 81.09 -29.65
N GLU A 211 1.56 81.77 -30.07
CA GLU A 211 0.38 81.18 -30.71
C GLU A 211 0.56 81.41 -32.21
N GLU A 212 0.48 80.33 -32.97
CA GLU A 212 0.28 80.18 -34.43
C GLU A 212 0.82 78.78 -34.73
N GLY A 213 0.08 77.77 -35.15
CA GLY A 213 -1.29 77.64 -35.64
C GLY A 213 -1.36 76.24 -36.30
N GLY A 214 -2.55 75.79 -36.68
CA GLY A 214 -2.69 74.73 -37.66
C GLY A 214 -3.41 73.48 -37.16
N GLU A 215 -4.65 73.38 -37.60
CA GLU A 215 -5.57 72.24 -37.58
C GLU A 215 -4.96 70.94 -38.13
N GLY A 216 -5.58 69.81 -37.76
CA GLY A 216 -5.35 68.53 -38.43
C GLY A 216 -6.03 67.37 -37.71
N GLU A 217 -7.27 67.10 -38.12
CA GLU A 217 -8.05 65.89 -37.83
C GLU A 217 -7.29 64.59 -38.10
N GLY A 218 -7.69 63.50 -37.43
CA GLY A 218 -7.28 62.14 -37.80
C GLY A 218 -7.68 61.09 -36.79
N GLN A 219 -8.85 60.49 -36.99
CA GLN A 219 -9.38 59.32 -36.28
C GLN A 219 -8.55 58.03 -36.53
N GLN A 220 -8.95 57.00 -35.75
CA GLN A 220 -8.77 55.55 -35.90
C GLN A 220 -7.51 54.96 -35.25
N GLN A 221 -7.61 54.20 -34.15
CA GLN A 221 -8.34 52.95 -33.87
C GLN A 221 -7.57 51.71 -34.37
N GLU A 222 -7.29 50.82 -33.40
CA GLU A 222 -7.03 49.37 -33.49
C GLU A 222 -6.07 48.86 -34.58
N GLU A 223 -4.97 48.23 -34.15
CA GLU A 223 -4.82 46.80 -34.44
C GLU A 223 -3.87 46.11 -33.46
N GLU A 224 -4.43 45.11 -32.81
CA GLU A 224 -3.81 44.05 -32.02
C GLU A 224 -3.17 43.04 -32.98
N SER A 225 -1.93 42.64 -32.71
CA SER A 225 -1.28 41.43 -33.23
C SER A 225 -0.21 40.98 -32.25
#